data_AF-A0A4Q2VVR1-F1
#
_entry.id   AF-A0A4Q2VVR1-F1
#
_cell.length_a   1.000
_cell.length_b   1.000
_cell.length_c   1.000
_cell.angle_alpha   90.00
_cell.angle_beta   90.00
_cell.angle_gamma   90.00
#
_symmetry.space_group_name_H-M   'P 1'
#
loop_
_entity.id
_entity.type
_entity.pdbx_description
1 polymer ?
#
loop_
_entity_poly.entity_id
_entity_poly.type
_entity_poly.pdbx_seq_one_letter_code
_entity_poly.pdbx_strand_id
1 'polypeptide(L)'
;MSVPIRRVPFVCRRCLQVSRQPRTLPPAHYTTQAGASKTEDQQQDKTAKKGEQESGENTVEKELGPLARRLEEATEEALFTGGRAGRRAVEDAGFSEELKERLLNKIADANFKSENASAFVEASLSSTAGEGTRHIASAQAWTGEESTADTVLRMLDDAKKPLAPGLRGKFQPPPVDMRLQKQPRRSAGEKVAKARDKVNTYVGMGGQQAKNGMSEDEKEAWRKELRERFEPGARALPNSITGLAALANERIENAIARGQFKNIPRGKGVERDARADNPFIDTTEYIMNKMIQRQDIVPPWIEKQQELAKQLGIFRARLRNDWRRFAARMIASRGGSLQEQIRRAEEYAAAEEVHNPIIRKKTDGQVEEIKAASPVVGRPFRDSAWEQTEAAYHKLSIERLNALTRSYNLMAPDLAKKPYFSLERELKACFAEVAPTVAREIQERATGGTARSLGGGGQAGKQTGLLETLTGGDDVKVHVEAQEKAYGLKEWWRDVWKKN
;
A
#
# COMPACT_ATOMS: atom_id res chain seq x y z
N MET A 1 -26.31 -25.97 -55.74
CA MET A 1 -25.72 -26.96 -54.82
C MET A 1 -25.98 -26.50 -53.40
N SER A 2 -26.92 -27.16 -52.72
CA SER A 2 -27.44 -26.81 -51.39
C SER A 2 -26.59 -27.43 -50.28
N VAL A 3 -26.03 -26.60 -49.40
CA VAL A 3 -25.26 -27.02 -48.22
C VAL A 3 -26.24 -27.29 -47.05
N PRO A 4 -26.19 -28.45 -46.37
CA PRO A 4 -27.11 -28.75 -45.29
C PRO A 4 -26.69 -28.06 -44.00
N ILE A 5 -27.57 -27.20 -43.47
CA ILE A 5 -27.45 -26.60 -42.14
C ILE A 5 -27.80 -27.69 -41.11
N ARG A 6 -26.80 -28.21 -40.40
CA ARG A 6 -27.03 -29.05 -39.22
C ARG A 6 -27.65 -28.19 -38.11
N ARG A 7 -28.95 -28.36 -37.87
CA ARG A 7 -29.63 -27.81 -36.68
C ARG A 7 -29.16 -28.59 -35.45
N VAL A 8 -28.45 -27.92 -34.56
CA VAL A 8 -28.18 -28.41 -33.20
C VAL A 8 -29.46 -28.22 -32.38
N PRO A 9 -29.97 -29.24 -31.67
CA PRO A 9 -31.16 -29.08 -30.85
C PRO A 9 -30.86 -28.17 -29.66
N PHE A 10 -31.77 -27.23 -29.39
CA PHE A 10 -31.75 -26.42 -28.17
C PHE A 10 -32.01 -27.34 -26.97
N VAL A 11 -30.95 -27.68 -26.23
CA VAL A 11 -31.07 -28.42 -24.98
C VAL A 11 -31.31 -27.43 -23.84
N CYS A 12 -32.41 -27.64 -23.11
CA CYS A 12 -32.75 -26.87 -21.91
C CYS A 12 -31.59 -26.88 -20.91
N ARG A 13 -31.21 -25.68 -20.44
CA ARG A 13 -30.07 -25.45 -19.51
C ARG A 13 -30.19 -26.28 -18.22
N ARG A 14 -31.42 -26.61 -17.81
CA ARG A 14 -31.73 -27.41 -16.62
C ARG A 14 -31.44 -28.91 -16.83
N CYS A 15 -31.67 -29.44 -18.03
CA CYS A 15 -31.36 -30.84 -18.37
C CYS A 15 -29.85 -31.08 -18.55
N LEU A 16 -29.11 -30.07 -19.04
CA LEU A 16 -27.66 -30.13 -19.20
C LEU A 16 -26.90 -30.06 -17.86
N GLN A 17 -27.53 -29.52 -16.81
CA GLN A 17 -27.02 -29.55 -15.45
C GLN A 17 -27.27 -30.90 -14.75
N VAL A 18 -28.35 -31.62 -15.10
CA VAL A 18 -28.66 -32.95 -14.53
C VAL A 18 -27.84 -34.06 -15.18
N SER A 19 -27.47 -33.93 -16.47
CA SER A 19 -26.59 -34.92 -17.14
C SER A 19 -25.12 -34.82 -16.73
N ARG A 20 -24.72 -33.73 -16.06
CA ARG A 20 -23.43 -33.63 -15.38
C ARG A 20 -23.54 -34.22 -13.98
N GLN A 21 -23.68 -35.54 -13.90
CA GLN A 21 -23.33 -36.22 -12.65
C GLN A 21 -21.83 -36.00 -12.39
N PRO A 22 -21.42 -35.57 -11.19
CA PRO A 22 -20.01 -35.54 -10.84
C PRO A 22 -19.48 -36.97 -10.94
N ARG A 23 -18.35 -37.16 -11.64
CA ARG A 23 -17.57 -38.39 -11.51
C ARG A 23 -17.29 -38.58 -10.02
N THR A 24 -17.96 -39.54 -9.40
CA THR A 24 -17.60 -40.04 -8.08
C THR A 24 -16.17 -40.56 -8.19
N LEU A 25 -15.23 -39.87 -7.54
CA LEU A 25 -13.92 -40.44 -7.26
C LEU A 25 -14.16 -41.71 -6.41
N PRO A 26 -13.40 -42.80 -6.62
CA PRO A 26 -13.53 -43.97 -5.77
C PRO A 26 -13.26 -43.59 -4.31
N PRO A 27 -13.94 -44.23 -3.33
CA PRO A 27 -13.64 -44.00 -1.93
C PRO A 27 -12.17 -44.34 -1.68
N ALA A 28 -11.40 -43.36 -1.21
CA ALA A 28 -10.09 -43.63 -0.65
C ALA A 28 -10.30 -44.49 0.59
N HIS A 29 -10.00 -45.79 0.49
CA HIS A 29 -9.86 -46.65 1.64
C HIS A 29 -8.69 -46.14 2.47
N TYR A 30 -8.98 -45.47 3.59
CA TYR A 30 -7.99 -45.32 4.66
C TYR A 30 -7.77 -46.71 5.25
N THR A 31 -6.59 -47.27 4.99
CA THR A 31 -6.16 -48.49 5.63
C THR A 31 -5.74 -48.12 7.06
N THR A 32 -6.43 -48.67 8.05
CA THR A 32 -5.88 -48.76 9.40
C THR A 32 -4.93 -49.95 9.41
N GLN A 33 -3.74 -49.78 8.81
CA GLN A 33 -2.63 -50.63 9.16
C GLN A 33 -1.95 -50.02 10.39
N ALA A 34 -2.33 -50.56 11.55
CA ALA A 34 -1.50 -50.57 12.73
C ALA A 34 -0.19 -51.28 12.36
N GLY A 35 0.79 -50.50 11.90
CA GLY A 35 2.16 -50.93 11.73
C GLY A 35 2.83 -50.96 13.10
N ALA A 36 2.86 -52.15 13.69
CA ALA A 36 3.69 -52.46 14.84
C ALA A 36 5.14 -52.06 14.55
N SER A 37 5.68 -51.14 15.35
CA SER A 37 7.11 -50.86 15.38
C SER A 37 7.83 -52.08 15.94
N LYS A 38 8.52 -52.82 15.04
CA LYS A 38 9.57 -53.74 15.45
C LYS A 38 10.70 -52.92 16.05
N THR A 39 11.00 -53.23 17.30
CA THR A 39 12.22 -52.90 18.02
C THR A 39 13.43 -53.36 17.21
N GLU A 40 14.30 -52.42 16.84
CA GLU A 40 15.68 -52.72 16.47
C GLU A 40 16.54 -52.65 17.73
N ASP A 41 17.30 -53.72 17.93
CA ASP A 41 18.16 -53.97 19.07
C ASP A 41 19.24 -52.89 19.24
N GLN A 42 19.33 -52.37 20.47
CA GLN A 42 20.50 -51.67 20.94
C GLN A 42 21.61 -52.69 21.20
N GLN A 43 22.71 -52.54 20.48
CA GLN A 43 23.99 -53.10 20.86
C GLN A 43 25.01 -51.97 20.88
N GLN A 44 25.19 -51.34 22.05
CA GLN A 44 26.47 -50.72 22.44
C GLN A 44 26.52 -50.40 23.93
N ASP A 45 27.57 -50.98 24.54
CA ASP A 45 28.38 -50.49 25.65
C ASP A 45 27.82 -50.38 27.07
N LYS A 46 28.15 -51.43 27.83
CA LYS A 46 28.44 -51.34 29.27
C LYS A 46 29.71 -50.51 29.50
N THR A 47 29.60 -49.37 30.17
CA THR A 47 30.61 -48.94 31.16
C THR A 47 29.93 -48.23 32.32
N ALA A 48 30.40 -48.56 33.51
CA ALA A 48 29.82 -48.17 34.79
C ALA A 48 30.10 -46.71 35.16
N LYS A 49 29.11 -46.07 35.81
CA LYS A 49 29.34 -45.07 36.88
C LYS A 49 28.18 -45.13 37.88
N LYS A 50 28.56 -45.25 39.17
CA LYS A 50 27.71 -45.21 40.36
C LYS A 50 26.98 -43.85 40.48
N GLY A 51 25.77 -43.87 41.04
CA GLY A 51 25.06 -42.69 41.54
C GLY A 51 23.61 -42.99 41.93
N GLU A 52 23.43 -43.37 43.19
CA GLU A 52 22.24 -43.25 44.06
C GLU A 52 20.87 -43.79 43.62
N GLN A 53 20.45 -44.81 44.38
CA GLN A 53 19.06 -45.18 44.62
C GLN A 53 18.35 -44.05 45.36
N GLU A 54 17.21 -43.59 44.84
CA GLU A 54 16.08 -43.24 45.71
C GLU A 54 15.05 -44.35 45.60
N SER A 55 14.83 -44.99 46.73
CA SER A 55 13.85 -46.04 46.98
C SER A 55 12.43 -45.49 46.91
N GLY A 56 11.72 -45.78 45.82
CA GLY A 56 10.26 -45.85 45.82
C GLY A 56 9.84 -47.30 46.04
N GLU A 57 9.14 -47.58 47.13
CA GLU A 57 8.55 -48.89 47.44
C GLU A 57 7.73 -49.42 46.25
N ASN A 58 8.26 -50.42 45.54
CA ASN A 58 7.41 -51.33 44.80
C ASN A 58 6.69 -52.19 45.84
N THR A 59 5.48 -51.79 46.22
CA THR A 59 4.52 -52.74 46.77
C THR A 59 4.35 -53.83 45.72
N VAL A 60 4.88 -55.03 45.99
CA VAL A 60 4.53 -56.23 45.23
C VAL A 60 3.02 -56.34 45.30
N GLU A 61 2.32 -56.01 44.20
CA GLU A 61 0.91 -56.30 44.07
C GLU A 61 0.76 -57.81 44.27
N LYS A 62 0.18 -58.22 45.40
CA LYS A 62 -0.20 -59.61 45.63
C LYS A 62 -1.07 -60.00 44.43
N GLU A 63 -0.59 -60.89 43.57
CA GLU A 63 -1.34 -61.39 42.42
C GLU A 63 -2.58 -62.12 42.94
N LEU A 64 -3.67 -61.39 43.08
CA LEU A 64 -4.96 -61.91 43.48
C LEU A 64 -5.43 -62.89 42.39
N GLY A 65 -5.86 -64.08 42.81
CA GLY A 65 -6.31 -65.12 41.89
C GLY A 65 -7.47 -64.66 40.99
N PRO A 66 -7.73 -65.33 39.85
CA PRO A 66 -8.75 -64.90 38.88
C PRO A 66 -10.17 -64.76 39.46
N LEU A 67 -10.50 -65.57 40.47
CA LEU A 67 -11.76 -65.47 41.20
C LEU A 67 -11.82 -64.23 42.10
N ALA A 68 -10.72 -63.89 42.77
CA ALA A 68 -10.62 -62.69 43.59
C ALA A 68 -10.73 -61.42 42.72
N ARG A 69 -10.07 -61.39 41.55
CA ARG A 69 -10.23 -60.29 40.58
C ARG A 69 -11.66 -60.13 40.08
N ARG A 70 -12.35 -61.23 39.77
CA ARG A 70 -13.77 -61.17 39.38
C ARG A 70 -14.70 -60.73 40.51
N LEU A 71 -14.39 -61.11 41.76
CA LEU A 71 -15.12 -60.63 42.93
C LEU A 71 -14.85 -59.13 43.16
N GLU A 72 -13.61 -58.68 43.00
CA GLU A 72 -13.25 -57.26 43.01
C GLU A 72 -13.99 -56.49 41.92
N GLU A 73 -13.94 -56.94 40.67
CA GLU A 73 -14.67 -56.35 39.54
C GLU A 73 -16.19 -56.31 39.82
N ALA A 74 -16.78 -57.40 40.32
CA ALA A 74 -18.21 -57.44 40.67
C ALA A 74 -18.55 -56.47 41.82
N THR A 75 -17.66 -56.30 42.80
CA THR A 75 -17.84 -55.32 43.88
C THR A 75 -17.62 -53.88 43.41
N GLU A 76 -16.67 -53.64 42.50
CA GLU A 76 -16.44 -52.35 41.86
C GLU A 76 -17.68 -51.97 41.04
N GLU A 77 -18.20 -52.87 40.22
CA GLU A 77 -19.45 -52.68 39.47
C GLU A 77 -20.62 -52.39 40.42
N ALA A 78 -20.75 -53.10 41.54
CA ALA A 78 -21.78 -52.81 42.54
C ALA A 78 -21.61 -51.44 43.22
N LEU A 79 -20.38 -50.95 43.39
CA LEU A 79 -20.08 -49.63 43.94
C LEU A 79 -20.33 -48.48 42.94
N PHE A 80 -20.04 -48.71 41.66
CA PHE A 80 -20.28 -47.74 40.58
C PHE A 80 -21.75 -47.69 40.16
N THR A 81 -22.46 -48.83 40.13
CA THR A 81 -23.84 -48.94 39.64
C THR A 81 -24.90 -48.99 40.75
N GLY A 82 -24.57 -49.51 41.94
CA GLY A 82 -25.51 -49.78 43.03
C GLY A 82 -25.83 -48.60 43.96
N GLY A 83 -25.31 -47.40 43.67
CA GLY A 83 -25.60 -46.18 44.43
C GLY A 83 -25.32 -46.30 45.93
N ARG A 84 -26.18 -45.70 46.78
CA ARG A 84 -26.00 -45.72 48.25
C ARG A 84 -26.20 -47.09 48.89
N ALA A 85 -26.95 -47.99 48.23
CA ALA A 85 -27.21 -49.34 48.75
C ALA A 85 -25.99 -50.26 48.54
N GLY A 86 -25.32 -50.16 47.39
CA GLY A 86 -24.08 -50.89 47.12
C GLY A 86 -22.93 -50.52 48.07
N ARG A 87 -22.80 -49.23 48.41
CA ARG A 87 -21.80 -48.75 49.40
C ARG A 87 -22.02 -49.32 50.80
N ARG A 88 -23.27 -49.39 51.26
CA ARG A 88 -23.62 -49.99 52.56
C ARG A 88 -23.35 -51.48 52.61
N ALA A 89 -23.71 -52.22 51.55
CA ALA A 89 -23.44 -53.65 51.46
C ALA A 89 -21.93 -53.97 51.52
N VAL A 90 -21.08 -53.10 50.97
CA VAL A 90 -19.62 -53.23 51.04
C VAL A 90 -19.07 -52.84 52.41
N GLU A 91 -19.66 -51.84 53.08
CA GLU A 91 -19.32 -51.47 54.46
C GLU A 91 -19.69 -52.59 55.46
N ASP A 92 -20.82 -53.24 55.25
CA ASP A 92 -21.33 -54.33 56.10
C ASP A 92 -20.58 -55.67 55.88
N ALA A 93 -19.91 -55.85 54.73
CA ALA A 93 -19.26 -57.11 54.35
C ALA A 93 -17.88 -57.37 54.99
N GLY A 94 -17.36 -56.46 55.82
CA GLY A 94 -16.18 -56.71 56.67
C GLY A 94 -14.87 -56.99 55.91
N PHE A 95 -14.63 -56.30 54.78
CA PHE A 95 -13.37 -56.39 54.04
C PHE A 95 -12.14 -55.92 54.85
N SER A 96 -10.93 -56.35 54.47
CA SER A 96 -9.71 -55.82 55.06
C SER A 96 -9.57 -54.32 54.78
N GLU A 97 -9.04 -53.57 55.75
CA GLU A 97 -8.88 -52.11 55.65
C GLU A 97 -8.01 -51.72 54.45
N GLU A 98 -6.95 -52.49 54.16
CA GLU A 98 -6.08 -52.32 52.98
C GLU A 98 -6.85 -52.40 51.64
N LEU A 99 -7.83 -53.30 51.52
CA LEU A 99 -8.63 -53.45 50.29
C LEU A 99 -9.68 -52.34 50.18
N LYS A 100 -10.27 -51.94 51.30
CA LYS A 100 -11.21 -50.82 51.34
C LYS A 100 -10.54 -49.52 50.91
N GLU A 101 -9.33 -49.25 51.38
CA GLU A 101 -8.55 -48.09 50.97
C GLU A 101 -8.20 -48.12 49.47
N ARG A 102 -7.81 -49.28 48.93
CA ARG A 102 -7.57 -49.44 47.48
C ARG A 102 -8.82 -49.17 46.64
N LEU A 103 -9.98 -49.65 47.07
CA LEU A 103 -11.25 -49.40 46.38
C LEU A 103 -11.64 -47.92 46.47
N LEU A 104 -11.47 -47.29 47.63
CA LEU A 104 -11.71 -45.85 47.78
C LEU A 104 -10.76 -45.00 46.93
N ASN A 105 -9.48 -45.39 46.84
CA ASN A 105 -8.50 -44.73 45.98
C ASN A 105 -8.84 -44.90 44.50
N LYS A 106 -9.24 -46.11 44.05
CA LYS A 106 -9.72 -46.33 42.68
C LYS A 106 -10.97 -45.52 42.36
N ILE A 107 -11.89 -45.36 43.32
CA ILE A 107 -13.08 -44.49 43.16
C ILE A 107 -12.67 -43.03 43.10
N ALA A 108 -11.75 -42.59 43.96
CA ALA A 108 -11.22 -41.23 43.93
C ALA A 108 -10.50 -40.95 42.60
N ASP A 109 -9.72 -41.89 42.09
CA ASP A 109 -9.05 -41.80 40.79
C ASP A 109 -10.04 -41.79 39.62
N ALA A 110 -11.10 -42.60 39.68
CA ALA A 110 -12.15 -42.61 38.66
C ALA A 110 -12.96 -41.29 38.68
N ASN A 111 -13.30 -40.80 39.87
CA ASN A 111 -13.96 -39.50 40.03
C ASN A 111 -13.05 -38.38 39.52
N PHE A 112 -11.77 -38.39 39.89
CA PHE A 112 -10.78 -37.42 39.44
C PHE A 112 -10.60 -37.43 37.91
N LYS A 113 -10.58 -38.62 37.29
CA LYS A 113 -10.57 -38.78 35.83
C LYS A 113 -11.85 -38.26 35.18
N SER A 114 -13.00 -38.46 35.80
CA SER A 114 -14.28 -37.96 35.28
C SER A 114 -14.39 -36.44 35.36
N GLU A 115 -13.93 -35.85 36.46
CA GLU A 115 -13.93 -34.40 36.66
C GLU A 115 -12.92 -33.70 35.75
N ASN A 116 -11.76 -34.32 35.50
CA ASN A 116 -10.67 -33.76 34.69
C ASN A 116 -10.55 -34.41 33.30
N ALA A 117 -11.65 -34.95 32.77
CA ALA A 117 -11.63 -35.70 31.51
C ALA A 117 -11.02 -34.89 30.35
N SER A 118 -11.35 -33.59 30.22
CA SER A 118 -10.80 -32.72 29.18
C SER A 118 -9.29 -32.50 29.31
N ALA A 119 -8.79 -32.33 30.54
CA ALA A 119 -7.37 -32.16 30.80
C ALA A 119 -6.56 -33.43 30.49
N PHE A 120 -7.12 -34.60 30.78
CA PHE A 120 -6.50 -35.88 30.39
C PHE A 120 -6.47 -36.08 28.88
N VAL A 121 -7.55 -35.70 28.19
CA VAL A 121 -7.57 -35.74 26.72
C VAL A 121 -6.52 -34.78 26.16
N GLU A 122 -6.42 -33.56 26.66
CA GLU A 122 -5.42 -32.57 26.23
C GLU A 122 -3.98 -33.07 26.45
N ALA A 123 -3.68 -33.65 27.63
CA ALA A 123 -2.38 -34.23 27.92
C ALA A 123 -2.04 -35.43 27.03
N SER A 124 -3.05 -36.16 26.54
CA SER A 124 -2.87 -37.29 25.63
C SER A 124 -2.68 -36.87 24.16
N LEU A 125 -2.90 -35.59 23.81
CA LEU A 125 -2.72 -35.12 22.44
C LEU A 125 -1.24 -34.99 22.08
N SER A 126 -0.88 -35.50 20.90
CA SER A 126 0.47 -35.32 20.36
C SER A 126 0.72 -33.86 19.95
N SER A 127 1.99 -33.44 19.99
CA SER A 127 2.39 -32.07 19.61
C SER A 127 2.05 -31.70 18.17
N THR A 128 1.79 -32.68 17.29
CA THR A 128 1.40 -32.49 15.89
C THR A 128 -0.10 -32.19 15.71
N ALA A 129 -0.93 -32.39 16.75
CA ALA A 129 -2.35 -32.08 16.69
C ALA A 129 -2.57 -30.58 16.42
N GLY A 130 -3.45 -30.28 15.44
CA GLY A 130 -3.77 -28.92 15.04
C GLY A 130 -4.49 -28.13 16.14
N GLU A 131 -4.52 -26.81 15.98
CA GLU A 131 -5.09 -25.92 17.00
C GLU A 131 -6.58 -26.22 17.25
N GLY A 132 -7.36 -26.44 16.18
CA GLY A 132 -8.79 -26.78 16.31
C GLY A 132 -9.04 -28.10 17.07
N THR A 133 -8.20 -29.11 16.88
CA THR A 133 -8.32 -30.38 17.64
C THR A 133 -7.99 -30.20 19.11
N ARG A 134 -7.08 -29.28 19.45
CA ARG A 134 -6.76 -28.96 20.85
C ARG A 134 -7.90 -28.19 21.51
N HIS A 135 -8.46 -27.20 20.80
CA HIS A 135 -9.63 -26.45 21.27
C HIS A 135 -10.85 -27.33 21.51
N ILE A 136 -11.08 -28.35 20.67
CA ILE A 136 -12.17 -29.32 20.88
C ILE A 136 -11.91 -30.21 22.10
N ALA A 137 -10.65 -30.59 22.35
CA ALA A 137 -10.29 -31.43 23.49
C ALA A 137 -10.36 -30.69 24.83
N SER A 138 -9.99 -29.41 24.85
CA SER A 138 -10.09 -28.56 26.04
C SER A 138 -11.48 -27.98 26.28
N ALA A 139 -12.36 -28.04 25.27
CA ALA A 139 -13.73 -27.57 25.39
C ALA A 139 -14.50 -28.31 26.49
N GLN A 140 -15.33 -27.56 27.21
CA GLN A 140 -16.21 -28.11 28.22
C GLN A 140 -17.28 -28.99 27.54
N ALA A 141 -17.67 -30.09 28.20
CA ALA A 141 -18.76 -30.92 27.72
C ALA A 141 -20.06 -30.10 27.62
N TRP A 142 -20.82 -30.32 26.55
CA TRP A 142 -22.06 -29.60 26.29
C TRP A 142 -23.13 -29.87 27.37
N THR A 143 -23.53 -28.83 28.08
CA THR A 143 -24.54 -28.90 29.18
C THR A 143 -25.95 -28.51 28.74
N GLY A 144 -26.16 -28.15 27.46
CA GLY A 144 -27.43 -27.65 26.93
C GLY A 144 -27.49 -26.13 26.75
N GLU A 145 -26.59 -25.39 27.40
CA GLU A 145 -26.44 -23.94 27.27
C GLU A 145 -25.06 -23.62 26.67
N GLU A 146 -24.99 -22.68 25.71
CA GLU A 146 -23.71 -22.21 25.16
C GLU A 146 -22.97 -21.36 26.21
N SER A 147 -21.68 -21.64 26.44
CA SER A 147 -20.81 -20.75 27.22
C SER A 147 -20.72 -19.38 26.56
N THR A 148 -20.61 -18.31 27.35
CA THR A 148 -20.44 -16.95 26.81
C THR A 148 -19.22 -16.85 25.89
N ALA A 149 -18.13 -17.54 26.20
CA ALA A 149 -16.93 -17.57 25.36
C ALA A 149 -17.23 -18.19 23.97
N ASP A 150 -17.96 -19.30 23.94
CA ASP A 150 -18.33 -19.99 22.71
C ASP A 150 -19.33 -19.19 21.89
N THR A 151 -20.27 -18.49 22.54
CA THR A 151 -21.21 -17.59 21.83
C THR A 151 -20.46 -16.46 21.11
N VAL A 152 -19.44 -15.88 21.76
CA VAL A 152 -18.62 -14.81 21.19
C VAL A 152 -17.77 -15.36 20.05
N LEU A 153 -17.16 -16.54 20.21
CA LEU A 153 -16.38 -17.19 19.16
C LEU A 153 -17.23 -17.48 17.93
N ARG A 154 -18.46 -18.00 18.12
CA ARG A 154 -19.43 -18.19 17.04
C ARG A 154 -19.80 -16.88 16.36
N MET A 155 -20.06 -15.81 17.11
CA MET A 155 -20.33 -14.49 16.53
C MET A 155 -19.14 -13.95 15.71
N LEU A 156 -17.90 -14.20 16.14
CA LEU A 156 -16.70 -13.78 15.44
C LEU A 156 -16.46 -14.59 14.15
N ASP A 157 -16.72 -15.89 14.19
CA ASP A 157 -16.64 -16.77 13.02
C ASP A 157 -17.75 -16.44 12.01
N ASP A 158 -18.98 -16.22 12.48
CA ASP A 158 -20.12 -15.84 11.66
C ASP A 158 -19.95 -14.45 11.03
N ALA A 159 -19.30 -13.51 11.72
CA ALA A 159 -18.98 -12.18 11.19
C ALA A 159 -18.05 -12.25 9.95
N LYS A 160 -17.28 -13.33 9.82
CA LYS A 160 -16.35 -13.54 8.69
C LYS A 160 -16.84 -14.67 7.79
N LYS A 161 -17.45 -14.30 6.67
CA LYS A 161 -17.81 -15.27 5.62
C LYS A 161 -16.54 -16.01 5.14
N PRO A 162 -16.45 -17.34 5.30
CA PRO A 162 -15.26 -18.07 4.87
C PRO A 162 -15.17 -18.05 3.34
N LEU A 163 -13.94 -18.02 2.83
CA LEU A 163 -13.67 -17.98 1.39
C LEU A 163 -14.34 -19.16 0.65
N ALA A 164 -14.54 -19.03 -0.66
CA ALA A 164 -15.04 -20.16 -1.46
C ALA A 164 -14.08 -21.37 -1.33
N PRO A 165 -14.55 -22.64 -1.35
CA PRO A 165 -13.70 -23.82 -1.15
C PRO A 165 -12.43 -23.86 -2.02
N GLY A 166 -12.47 -23.35 -3.26
CA GLY A 166 -11.30 -23.27 -4.15
C GLY A 166 -10.26 -22.20 -3.78
N LEU A 167 -10.57 -21.33 -2.83
CA LEU A 167 -9.70 -20.28 -2.31
C LEU A 167 -9.30 -20.53 -0.84
N ARG A 168 -9.74 -21.64 -0.25
CA ARG A 168 -9.33 -22.05 1.10
C ARG A 168 -8.01 -22.82 1.00
N GLY A 169 -6.91 -22.22 1.40
CA GLY A 169 -5.59 -22.85 1.43
C GLY A 169 -4.45 -21.84 1.32
N LYS A 170 -3.21 -22.32 1.45
CA LYS A 170 -2.03 -21.51 1.11
C LYS A 170 -2.10 -21.15 -0.37
N PHE A 171 -1.99 -19.87 -0.71
CA PHE A 171 -1.94 -19.40 -2.09
C PHE A 171 -0.81 -20.12 -2.84
N GLN A 172 -1.16 -21.09 -3.67
CA GLN A 172 -0.23 -21.70 -4.61
C GLN A 172 -0.30 -20.86 -5.89
N PRO A 173 0.76 -20.13 -6.26
CA PRO A 173 0.79 -19.47 -7.56
C PRO A 173 0.56 -20.54 -8.64
N PRO A 174 -0.21 -20.24 -9.70
CA PRO A 174 -0.43 -21.21 -10.77
C PRO A 174 0.93 -21.69 -11.29
N PRO A 175 1.13 -23.01 -11.48
CA PRO A 175 2.39 -23.54 -11.99
C PRO A 175 2.76 -22.83 -13.28
N VAL A 176 3.84 -22.05 -13.25
CA VAL A 176 4.35 -21.36 -14.44
C VAL A 176 4.87 -22.43 -15.38
N ASP A 177 4.16 -22.63 -16.50
CA ASP A 177 4.53 -23.63 -17.50
C ASP A 177 5.82 -23.16 -18.22
N MET A 178 6.98 -23.57 -17.69
CA MET A 178 8.32 -23.20 -18.17
C MET A 178 8.67 -23.78 -19.55
N ARG A 179 7.72 -24.45 -20.21
CA ARG A 179 7.89 -25.02 -21.54
C ARG A 179 7.97 -23.91 -22.58
N LEU A 180 8.96 -24.00 -23.47
CA LEU A 180 9.20 -23.04 -24.54
C LEU A 180 7.99 -23.01 -25.49
N GLN A 181 7.09 -22.06 -25.31
CA GLN A 181 5.90 -21.93 -26.15
C GLN A 181 6.31 -21.53 -27.58
N LYS A 182 5.79 -22.26 -28.55
CA LYS A 182 6.02 -21.95 -29.96
C LYS A 182 5.33 -20.63 -30.29
N GLN A 183 6.10 -19.68 -30.80
CA GLN A 183 5.57 -18.38 -31.23
C GLN A 183 4.41 -18.58 -32.23
N PRO A 184 3.34 -17.77 -32.15
CA PRO A 184 2.19 -17.90 -33.03
C PRO A 184 2.63 -17.79 -34.50
N ARG A 185 2.00 -18.58 -35.39
CA ARG A 185 2.32 -18.56 -36.81
C ARG A 185 1.87 -17.23 -37.42
N ARG A 186 2.84 -16.32 -37.63
CA ARG A 186 2.62 -15.04 -38.32
C ARG A 186 2.36 -15.25 -39.80
N SER A 187 1.51 -14.41 -40.38
CA SER A 187 1.22 -14.40 -41.81
C SER A 187 2.46 -14.04 -42.63
N ALA A 188 2.52 -14.44 -43.90
CA ALA A 188 3.66 -14.14 -44.76
C ALA A 188 3.88 -12.62 -44.92
N GLY A 189 2.79 -11.85 -45.03
CA GLY A 189 2.85 -10.39 -45.11
C GLY A 189 3.44 -9.74 -43.85
N GLU A 190 3.04 -10.19 -42.67
CA GLU A 190 3.57 -9.66 -41.40
C GLU A 190 5.05 -9.99 -41.21
N LYS A 191 5.50 -11.16 -41.70
CA LYS A 191 6.92 -11.53 -41.70
C LYS A 191 7.74 -10.61 -42.61
N VAL A 192 7.22 -10.31 -43.80
CA VAL A 192 7.89 -9.42 -44.76
C VAL A 192 7.91 -7.98 -44.25
N ALA A 193 6.81 -7.48 -43.67
CA ALA A 193 6.75 -6.15 -43.07
C ALA A 193 7.78 -6.03 -41.93
N LYS A 194 7.77 -6.98 -40.98
CA LYS A 194 8.72 -6.98 -39.87
C LYS A 194 10.18 -7.16 -40.32
N ALA A 195 10.42 -7.90 -41.41
CA ALA A 195 11.76 -8.01 -41.99
C ALA A 195 12.20 -6.68 -42.62
N ARG A 196 11.31 -6.00 -43.35
CA ARG A 196 11.57 -4.66 -43.90
C ARG A 196 11.81 -3.63 -42.80
N ASP A 197 11.00 -3.63 -41.74
CA ASP A 197 11.18 -2.74 -40.61
C ASP A 197 12.52 -2.99 -39.90
N LYS A 198 12.90 -4.26 -39.73
CA LYS A 198 14.21 -4.64 -39.19
C LYS A 198 15.37 -4.21 -40.09
N VAL A 199 15.23 -4.39 -41.40
CA VAL A 199 16.22 -3.93 -42.37
C VAL A 199 16.32 -2.41 -42.32
N ASN A 200 15.22 -1.67 -42.24
CA ASN A 200 15.25 -0.22 -42.08
C ASN A 200 15.90 0.21 -40.76
N THR A 201 15.63 -0.49 -39.66
CA THR A 201 16.29 -0.20 -38.37
C THR A 201 17.79 -0.49 -38.40
N TYR A 202 18.20 -1.52 -39.14
CA TYR A 202 19.60 -1.90 -39.24
C TYR A 202 20.34 -1.06 -40.28
N VAL A 203 19.72 -0.70 -41.40
CA VAL A 203 20.26 0.24 -42.39
C VAL A 203 20.36 1.65 -41.78
N GLY A 204 19.43 2.01 -40.90
CA GLY A 204 19.52 3.24 -40.09
C GLY A 204 20.61 3.20 -39.00
N MET A 205 21.14 2.02 -38.65
CA MET A 205 22.21 1.86 -37.64
C MET A 205 23.53 1.30 -38.20
N GLY A 206 23.59 0.87 -39.46
CA GLY A 206 24.56 -0.13 -39.90
C GLY A 206 24.80 -0.09 -41.41
N GLY A 207 25.66 0.84 -41.81
CA GLY A 207 26.63 0.66 -42.89
C GLY A 207 26.11 0.14 -44.23
N GLN A 208 25.69 1.06 -45.11
CA GLN A 208 26.15 1.15 -46.50
C GLN A 208 25.36 2.25 -47.22
N GLN A 209 25.92 3.47 -47.24
CA GLN A 209 26.16 4.28 -48.45
C GLN A 209 26.69 5.65 -48.02
N ALA A 210 27.93 5.90 -48.44
CA ALA A 210 28.73 7.06 -48.09
C ALA A 210 28.27 8.29 -48.87
N LYS A 211 27.76 9.30 -48.16
CA LYS A 211 28.02 10.73 -48.38
C LYS A 211 27.89 11.41 -47.01
N ASN A 212 29.02 11.83 -46.44
CA ASN A 212 29.26 12.32 -45.06
C ASN A 212 29.41 11.23 -44.00
N GLY A 213 30.68 10.86 -43.78
CA GLY A 213 31.10 9.82 -42.85
C GLY A 213 31.10 10.28 -41.41
N MET A 214 30.64 9.40 -40.53
CA MET A 214 31.23 9.31 -39.19
C MET A 214 32.73 9.07 -39.39
N SER A 215 33.56 9.91 -38.78
CA SER A 215 35.03 9.83 -38.90
C SER A 215 35.53 8.44 -38.49
N GLU A 216 36.70 8.01 -38.97
CA GLU A 216 37.28 6.74 -38.52
C GLU A 216 37.49 6.74 -37.00
N ASP A 217 37.79 7.91 -36.43
CA ASP A 217 37.89 8.14 -34.99
C ASP A 217 36.54 7.91 -34.27
N GLU A 218 35.42 8.35 -34.85
CA GLU A 218 34.08 8.06 -34.32
C GLU A 218 33.72 6.57 -34.44
N LYS A 219 34.16 5.90 -35.50
CA LYS A 219 33.97 4.44 -35.66
C LYS A 219 34.85 3.66 -34.69
N GLU A 220 36.02 4.17 -34.33
CA GLU A 220 36.90 3.58 -33.33
C GLU A 220 36.41 3.83 -31.93
N ALA A 221 35.94 5.03 -31.62
CA ALA A 221 35.22 5.34 -30.39
C ALA A 221 34.00 4.42 -30.25
N TRP A 222 33.20 4.24 -31.30
CA TRP A 222 32.06 3.32 -31.30
C TRP A 222 32.46 1.85 -31.07
N ARG A 223 33.53 1.39 -31.75
CA ARG A 223 34.08 0.04 -31.53
C ARG A 223 34.65 -0.12 -30.12
N LYS A 224 35.22 0.93 -29.55
CA LYS A 224 35.77 0.97 -28.20
C LYS A 224 34.65 0.96 -27.17
N GLU A 225 33.60 1.75 -27.33
CA GLU A 225 32.39 1.74 -26.49
C GLU A 225 31.69 0.38 -26.52
N LEU A 226 31.62 -0.26 -27.69
CA LEU A 226 31.12 -1.64 -27.80
C LEU A 226 32.03 -2.62 -27.06
N ARG A 227 33.35 -2.50 -27.19
CA ARG A 227 34.31 -3.36 -26.48
C ARG A 227 34.20 -3.17 -24.97
N GLU A 228 34.18 -1.93 -24.50
CA GLU A 228 34.00 -1.54 -23.09
C GLU A 228 32.70 -2.11 -22.54
N ARG A 229 31.58 -2.06 -23.27
CA ARG A 229 30.30 -2.64 -22.86
C ARG A 229 30.30 -4.17 -22.72
N PHE A 230 31.25 -4.86 -23.35
CA PHE A 230 31.43 -6.32 -23.28
C PHE A 230 32.66 -6.76 -22.48
N GLU A 231 33.45 -5.83 -21.93
CA GLU A 231 34.52 -6.18 -21.01
C GLU A 231 33.97 -6.70 -19.67
N PRO A 232 34.58 -7.73 -19.07
CA PRO A 232 34.10 -8.33 -17.82
C PRO A 232 33.96 -7.33 -16.65
N GLY A 233 34.70 -6.22 -16.67
CA GLY A 233 34.64 -5.16 -15.65
C GLY A 233 33.46 -4.19 -15.80
N ALA A 234 32.98 -3.92 -17.01
CA ALA A 234 31.88 -2.99 -17.26
C ALA A 234 30.49 -3.57 -16.93
N ARG A 235 30.43 -4.88 -16.66
CA ARG A 235 29.21 -5.56 -16.20
C ARG A 235 28.99 -5.43 -14.69
N ALA A 236 29.89 -4.75 -13.98
CA ALA A 236 29.70 -4.43 -12.57
C ALA A 236 28.52 -3.45 -12.44
N LEU A 237 27.34 -4.02 -12.23
CA LEU A 237 26.14 -3.25 -11.97
C LEU A 237 26.41 -2.31 -10.78
N PRO A 238 25.95 -1.04 -10.81
CA PRO A 238 26.19 -0.06 -9.75
C PRO A 238 25.52 -0.41 -8.40
N ASN A 239 25.00 -1.63 -8.26
CA ASN A 239 24.25 -2.09 -7.11
C ASN A 239 25.16 -2.71 -6.02
N SER A 240 26.46 -2.90 -6.28
CA SER A 240 27.43 -3.33 -5.26
C SER A 240 28.48 -2.24 -5.00
N ILE A 241 28.99 -2.18 -3.76
CA ILE A 241 30.05 -1.24 -3.34
C ILE A 241 31.30 -1.43 -4.22
N THR A 242 31.60 -2.67 -4.60
CA THR A 242 32.69 -3.02 -5.51
C THR A 242 32.45 -2.54 -6.94
N GLY A 243 31.20 -2.58 -7.41
CA GLY A 243 30.83 -2.05 -8.74
C GLY A 243 30.86 -0.52 -8.79
N LEU A 244 30.44 0.15 -7.72
CA LEU A 244 30.59 1.60 -7.58
C LEU A 244 32.07 2.00 -7.53
N ALA A 245 32.92 1.25 -6.84
CA ALA A 245 34.36 1.48 -6.80
C ALA A 245 35.01 1.30 -8.19
N ALA A 246 34.61 0.27 -8.95
CA ALA A 246 35.10 0.07 -10.32
C ALA A 246 34.70 1.22 -11.26
N LEU A 247 33.45 1.67 -11.20
CA LEU A 247 32.95 2.80 -11.99
C LEU A 247 33.63 4.12 -11.58
N ALA A 248 33.86 4.32 -10.28
CA ALA A 248 34.61 5.46 -9.78
C ALA A 248 36.05 5.46 -10.31
N ASN A 249 36.74 4.32 -10.27
CA ASN A 249 38.09 4.18 -10.80
C ASN A 249 38.14 4.46 -12.31
N GLU A 250 37.20 3.95 -13.08
CA GLU A 250 37.08 4.21 -14.52
C GLU A 250 36.88 5.73 -14.80
N ARG A 251 36.02 6.39 -14.02
CA ARG A 251 35.83 7.85 -14.12
C ARG A 251 37.09 8.63 -13.74
N ILE A 252 37.84 8.16 -12.75
CA ILE A 252 39.12 8.75 -12.34
C ILE A 252 40.14 8.59 -13.47
N GLU A 253 40.28 7.41 -14.05
CA GLU A 253 41.18 7.14 -15.18
C GLU A 253 40.83 7.98 -16.41
N ASN A 254 39.53 8.08 -16.74
CA ASN A 254 39.05 8.94 -17.83
C ASN A 254 39.33 10.43 -17.56
N ALA A 255 39.21 10.89 -16.31
CA ALA A 255 39.54 12.27 -15.94
C ALA A 255 41.07 12.53 -15.90
N ILE A 256 41.88 11.52 -15.56
CA ILE A 256 43.35 11.56 -15.68
C ILE A 256 43.74 11.65 -17.15
N ALA A 257 43.13 10.83 -18.01
CA ALA A 257 43.36 10.84 -19.46
C ALA A 257 42.98 12.18 -20.09
N ARG A 258 41.88 12.80 -19.66
CA ARG A 258 41.50 14.18 -20.04
C ARG A 258 42.41 15.27 -19.48
N GLY A 259 43.37 14.92 -18.61
CA GLY A 259 44.27 15.87 -17.98
C GLY A 259 43.61 16.79 -16.94
N GLN A 260 42.38 16.50 -16.51
CA GLN A 260 41.65 17.34 -15.53
C GLN A 260 42.39 17.43 -14.19
N PHE A 261 43.12 16.38 -13.80
CA PHE A 261 43.95 16.35 -12.59
C PHE A 261 45.22 17.22 -12.66
N LYS A 262 45.61 17.67 -13.87
CA LYS A 262 46.75 18.58 -14.07
C LYS A 262 46.38 20.04 -13.79
N ASN A 263 45.11 20.42 -14.00
CA ASN A 263 44.61 21.79 -13.84
C ASN A 263 43.93 22.07 -12.49
N ILE A 264 44.13 21.21 -11.49
CA ILE A 264 43.58 21.45 -10.15
C ILE A 264 44.50 22.46 -9.45
N PRO A 265 43.99 23.60 -8.94
CA PRO A 265 44.81 24.50 -8.12
C PRO A 265 45.30 23.73 -6.89
N ARG A 266 46.62 23.59 -6.72
CA ARG A 266 47.25 22.95 -5.56
C ARG A 266 47.91 24.04 -4.72
N GLY A 267 47.55 24.12 -3.43
CA GLY A 267 48.19 25.06 -2.49
C GLY A 267 47.21 25.83 -1.60
N LYS A 268 47.73 26.78 -0.81
CA LYS A 268 46.93 27.72 0.00
C LYS A 268 46.19 28.68 -0.94
N GLY A 269 44.87 28.59 -0.99
CA GLY A 269 44.01 29.34 -1.92
C GLY A 269 42.88 28.51 -2.52
N VAL A 270 42.91 27.19 -2.35
CA VAL A 270 41.74 26.33 -2.60
C VAL A 270 40.72 26.60 -1.50
N GLU A 271 39.56 27.16 -1.88
CA GLU A 271 38.42 27.26 -0.99
C GLU A 271 37.94 25.85 -0.66
N ARG A 272 38.40 25.32 0.47
CA ARG A 272 37.70 24.21 1.11
C ARG A 272 36.37 24.74 1.59
N ASP A 273 35.33 23.93 1.44
CA ASP A 273 34.05 24.29 2.04
C ASP A 273 34.28 24.46 3.54
N ALA A 274 34.09 25.66 4.07
CA ALA A 274 34.31 25.96 5.49
C ALA A 274 33.48 25.05 6.45
N ARG A 275 32.48 24.33 5.92
CA ARG A 275 31.60 23.42 6.64
C ARG A 275 32.15 21.98 6.67
N ALA A 276 33.05 21.63 5.76
CA ALA A 276 33.77 20.36 5.77
C ALA A 276 34.77 20.28 6.94
N ASP A 277 35.31 21.45 7.33
CA ASP A 277 36.27 21.58 8.43
C ASP A 277 35.56 21.79 9.79
N ASN A 278 34.22 21.68 9.85
CA ASN A 278 33.46 21.82 11.09
C ASN A 278 33.64 20.55 11.97
N PRO A 279 34.23 20.66 13.17
CA PRO A 279 34.45 19.51 14.06
C PRO A 279 33.17 18.86 14.59
N PHE A 280 32.02 19.54 14.49
CA PHE A 280 30.74 19.06 15.00
C PHE A 280 29.90 18.30 13.97
N ILE A 281 30.37 18.19 12.73
CA ILE A 281 29.70 17.42 11.68
C ILE A 281 30.65 16.32 11.27
N ASP A 282 30.21 15.07 11.39
CA ASP A 282 31.01 13.94 10.94
C ASP A 282 31.23 14.04 9.42
N THR A 283 32.43 13.69 8.97
CA THR A 283 32.80 13.71 7.54
C THR A 283 31.84 12.90 6.67
N THR A 284 31.29 11.81 7.22
CA THR A 284 30.26 10.97 6.60
C THR A 284 28.95 11.72 6.40
N GLU A 285 28.43 12.39 7.42
CA GLU A 285 27.20 13.19 7.36
C GLU A 285 27.35 14.38 6.43
N TYR A 286 28.50 15.04 6.47
CA TYR A 286 28.82 16.14 5.58
C TYR A 286 28.80 15.69 4.11
N ILE A 287 29.50 14.60 3.78
CA ILE A 287 29.56 14.07 2.42
C ILE A 287 28.18 13.56 2.00
N MET A 288 27.45 12.88 2.88
CA MET A 288 26.08 12.41 2.63
C MET A 288 25.15 13.57 2.31
N ASN A 289 25.10 14.61 3.14
CA ASN A 289 24.27 15.79 2.92
C ASN A 289 24.65 16.52 1.63
N LYS A 290 25.94 16.57 1.29
CA LYS A 290 26.42 17.15 0.03
C LYS A 290 26.03 16.30 -1.18
N MET A 291 26.01 14.98 -1.06
CA MET A 291 25.53 14.08 -2.11
C MET A 291 24.02 14.25 -2.32
N ILE A 292 23.25 14.33 -1.24
CA ILE A 292 21.80 14.59 -1.26
C ILE A 292 21.50 15.93 -1.96
N GLN A 293 22.23 17.00 -1.60
CA GLN A 293 22.10 18.31 -2.23
C GLN A 293 22.51 18.31 -3.70
N ARG A 294 23.59 17.61 -4.08
CA ARG A 294 24.05 17.54 -5.48
C ARG A 294 23.16 16.71 -6.38
N GLN A 295 22.45 15.73 -5.82
CA GLN A 295 21.55 14.86 -6.57
C GLN A 295 20.10 15.38 -6.55
N ASP A 296 19.85 16.53 -5.91
CA ASP A 296 18.52 17.10 -5.68
C ASP A 296 17.52 16.07 -5.09
N ILE A 297 18.03 15.12 -4.30
CA ILE A 297 17.20 14.07 -3.70
C ILE A 297 16.57 14.66 -2.45
N VAL A 298 15.28 14.92 -2.52
CA VAL A 298 14.51 15.42 -1.38
C VAL A 298 13.97 14.21 -0.62
N PRO A 299 14.16 14.13 0.72
CA PRO A 299 13.52 13.10 1.53
C PRO A 299 12.03 12.93 1.18
N PRO A 300 11.49 11.70 1.07
CA PRO A 300 10.14 11.47 0.57
C PRO A 300 9.04 12.25 1.31
N TRP A 301 9.20 12.46 2.62
CA TRP A 301 8.25 13.24 3.42
C TRP A 301 8.27 14.74 3.06
N ILE A 302 9.41 15.29 2.64
CA ILE A 302 9.52 16.69 2.17
C ILE A 302 8.88 16.84 0.78
N GLU A 303 9.02 15.85 -0.11
CA GLU A 303 8.28 15.84 -1.37
C GLU A 303 6.76 15.89 -1.12
N LYS A 304 6.28 15.07 -0.18
CA LYS A 304 4.89 15.08 0.27
C LYS A 304 4.50 16.39 0.95
N GLN A 305 5.42 17.03 1.66
CA GLN A 305 5.20 18.36 2.22
C GLN A 305 4.98 19.40 1.13
N GLN A 306 5.82 19.38 0.08
CA GLN A 306 5.70 20.29 -1.05
C GLN A 306 4.42 20.00 -1.84
N GLU A 307 4.07 18.73 -2.04
CA GLU A 307 2.81 18.33 -2.68
C GLU A 307 1.61 18.86 -1.89
N LEU A 308 1.59 18.64 -0.57
CA LEU A 308 0.55 19.15 0.33
C LEU A 308 0.47 20.68 0.24
N ALA A 309 1.59 21.40 0.32
CA ALA A 309 1.63 22.85 0.22
C ALA A 309 1.12 23.37 -1.14
N LYS A 310 1.49 22.70 -2.24
CA LYS A 310 1.00 23.02 -3.60
C LYS A 310 -0.50 22.80 -3.70
N GLN A 311 -1.01 21.64 -3.26
CA GLN A 311 -2.44 21.33 -3.30
C GLN A 311 -3.26 22.28 -2.42
N LEU A 312 -2.78 22.61 -1.22
CA LEU A 312 -3.39 23.64 -0.37
C LEU A 312 -3.40 25.00 -1.05
N GLY A 313 -2.28 25.40 -1.64
CA GLY A 313 -2.17 26.68 -2.35
C GLY A 313 -3.18 26.78 -3.49
N ILE A 314 -3.32 25.72 -4.31
CA ILE A 314 -4.31 25.64 -5.39
C ILE A 314 -5.73 25.71 -4.83
N PHE A 315 -6.03 24.94 -3.79
CA PHE A 315 -7.35 24.91 -3.15
C PHE A 315 -7.74 26.28 -2.58
N ARG A 316 -6.87 26.91 -1.77
CA ARG A 316 -7.11 28.24 -1.19
C ARG A 316 -7.18 29.33 -2.24
N ALA A 317 -6.36 29.26 -3.30
CA ALA A 317 -6.44 30.22 -4.40
C ALA A 317 -7.79 30.10 -5.13
N ARG A 318 -8.25 28.88 -5.40
CA ARG A 318 -9.55 28.64 -6.01
C ARG A 318 -10.70 29.12 -5.14
N LEU A 319 -10.73 28.73 -3.86
CA LEU A 319 -11.71 29.18 -2.88
C LEU A 319 -11.83 30.71 -2.86
N ARG A 320 -10.69 31.40 -2.74
CA ARG A 320 -10.67 32.87 -2.71
C ARG A 320 -11.17 33.47 -4.01
N ASN A 321 -10.77 32.93 -5.15
CA ASN A 321 -11.21 33.42 -6.46
C ASN A 321 -12.71 33.21 -6.68
N ASP A 322 -13.24 32.04 -6.34
CA ASP A 322 -14.64 31.69 -6.55
C ASP A 322 -15.54 32.54 -5.64
N TRP A 323 -15.17 32.66 -4.35
CA TRP A 323 -15.89 33.53 -3.40
C TRP A 323 -15.82 35.00 -3.80
N ARG A 324 -14.63 35.51 -4.11
CA ARG A 324 -14.43 36.90 -4.55
C ARG A 324 -15.31 37.23 -5.75
N ARG A 325 -15.28 36.36 -6.78
CA ARG A 325 -16.11 36.53 -7.98
C ARG A 325 -17.60 36.49 -7.71
N PHE A 326 -18.03 35.62 -6.79
CA PHE A 326 -19.42 35.50 -6.37
C PHE A 326 -19.86 36.74 -5.60
N ALA A 327 -19.09 37.18 -4.60
CA ALA A 327 -19.36 38.36 -3.80
C ALA A 327 -19.47 39.63 -4.66
N ALA A 328 -18.52 39.87 -5.57
CA ALA A 328 -18.59 41.01 -6.48
C ALA A 328 -19.81 40.94 -7.42
N ARG A 329 -20.19 39.75 -7.91
CA ARG A 329 -21.41 39.58 -8.72
C ARG A 329 -22.69 39.84 -7.92
N MET A 330 -22.76 39.38 -6.67
CA MET A 330 -23.92 39.56 -5.80
C MET A 330 -24.08 41.01 -5.34
N ILE A 331 -22.98 41.72 -5.10
CA ILE A 331 -23.04 43.15 -4.74
C ILE A 331 -23.45 43.98 -5.96
N ALA A 332 -22.93 43.65 -7.15
CA ALA A 332 -23.32 44.31 -8.39
C ALA A 332 -24.78 44.03 -8.79
N SER A 333 -25.27 42.80 -8.61
CA SER A 333 -26.65 42.42 -8.97
C SER A 333 -27.72 43.12 -8.14
N ARG A 334 -27.38 43.59 -6.93
CA ARG A 334 -28.26 44.41 -6.09
C ARG A 334 -28.45 45.85 -6.61
N GLY A 335 -27.69 46.27 -7.61
CA GLY A 335 -27.81 47.58 -8.26
C GLY A 335 -27.21 48.74 -7.47
N GLY A 336 -27.40 49.96 -8.00
CA GLY A 336 -26.90 51.21 -7.41
C GLY A 336 -25.63 51.77 -8.07
N SER A 337 -25.24 52.98 -7.65
CA SER A 337 -24.02 53.64 -8.15
C SER A 337 -22.75 52.86 -7.76
N LEU A 338 -21.66 53.05 -8.50
CA LEU A 338 -20.37 52.40 -8.20
C LEU A 338 -19.91 52.69 -6.76
N GLN A 339 -20.09 53.92 -6.30
CA GLN A 339 -19.73 54.35 -4.94
C GLN A 339 -20.54 53.63 -3.87
N GLU A 340 -21.84 53.40 -4.10
CA GLU A 340 -22.67 52.61 -3.18
C GLU A 340 -22.26 51.14 -3.15
N GLN A 341 -21.86 50.56 -4.29
CA GLN A 341 -21.37 49.17 -4.34
C GLN A 341 -20.08 49.01 -3.54
N ILE A 342 -19.17 49.99 -3.65
CA ILE A 342 -17.93 50.05 -2.87
C ILE A 342 -18.25 50.17 -1.37
N ARG A 343 -19.15 51.11 -1.00
CA ARG A 343 -19.55 51.31 0.40
C ARG A 343 -20.15 50.05 1.01
N ARG A 344 -21.00 49.32 0.28
CA ARG A 344 -21.56 48.04 0.74
C ARG A 344 -20.47 46.97 0.93
N ALA A 345 -19.48 46.92 0.02
CA ALA A 345 -18.36 45.99 0.15
C ALA A 345 -17.49 46.31 1.37
N GLU A 346 -17.28 47.60 1.67
CA GLU A 346 -16.57 48.07 2.87
C GLU A 346 -17.36 47.78 4.15
N GLU A 347 -18.68 47.98 4.15
CA GLU A 347 -19.56 47.60 5.26
C GLU A 347 -19.48 46.09 5.55
N TYR A 348 -19.42 45.24 4.51
CA TYR A 348 -19.21 43.81 4.68
C TYR A 348 -17.79 43.46 5.15
N ALA A 349 -16.77 44.17 4.70
CA ALA A 349 -15.41 43.99 5.19
C ALA A 349 -15.33 44.32 6.69
N ALA A 350 -15.92 45.42 7.13
CA ALA A 350 -16.01 45.79 8.54
C ALA A 350 -16.76 44.72 9.36
N ALA A 351 -17.84 44.13 8.83
CA ALA A 351 -18.58 43.04 9.48
C ALA A 351 -17.77 41.76 9.66
N GLU A 352 -16.94 41.43 8.66
CA GLU A 352 -16.05 40.27 8.73
C GLU A 352 -14.90 40.49 9.71
N GLU A 353 -14.35 41.71 9.81
CA GLU A 353 -13.29 42.02 10.76
C GLU A 353 -13.75 41.85 12.23
N VAL A 354 -15.00 42.20 12.52
CA VAL A 354 -15.60 42.00 13.85
C VAL A 354 -15.89 40.53 14.14
N HIS A 355 -16.45 39.80 13.17
CA HIS A 355 -16.86 38.41 13.36
C HIS A 355 -15.68 37.42 13.29
N ASN A 356 -14.71 37.66 12.41
CA ASN A 356 -13.54 36.81 12.21
C ASN A 356 -12.26 37.66 12.05
N PRO A 357 -11.69 38.14 13.15
CA PRO A 357 -10.47 38.93 13.10
C PRO A 357 -9.27 38.06 12.66
N ILE A 358 -8.56 38.52 11.63
CA ILE A 358 -7.28 37.92 11.24
C ILE A 358 -6.20 38.46 12.16
N ILE A 359 -5.63 37.58 12.98
CA ILE A 359 -4.44 37.89 13.77
C ILE A 359 -3.25 37.99 12.81
N ARG A 360 -2.89 39.21 12.42
CA ARG A 360 -1.65 39.47 11.68
C ARG A 360 -0.51 39.61 12.68
N LYS A 361 0.43 38.67 12.66
CA LYS A 361 1.70 38.81 13.38
C LYS A 361 2.61 39.69 12.53
N LYS A 362 3.07 40.81 13.07
CA LYS A 362 4.14 41.60 12.45
C LYS A 362 5.45 40.80 12.44
N THR A 363 6.40 41.20 11.59
CA THR A 363 7.76 40.64 11.54
C THR A 363 8.46 40.68 12.89
N ASP A 364 8.08 41.61 13.76
CA ASP A 364 8.69 41.84 15.07
C ASP A 364 8.00 41.04 16.20
N GLY A 365 7.11 40.11 15.85
CA GLY A 365 6.41 39.26 16.83
C GLY A 365 5.29 39.95 17.62
N GLN A 366 5.14 41.27 17.49
CA GLN A 366 4.02 42.01 18.07
C GLN A 366 2.73 41.65 17.34
N VAL A 367 1.73 41.21 18.10
CA VAL A 367 0.37 41.00 17.64
C VAL A 367 -0.30 42.37 17.57
N GLU A 368 -0.76 42.79 16.40
CA GLU A 368 -1.60 44.00 16.34
C GLU A 368 -2.91 43.72 17.07
N GLU A 369 -3.10 44.34 18.24
CA GLU A 369 -4.39 44.41 18.89
C GLU A 369 -5.38 45.15 17.98
N ILE A 370 -6.49 44.49 17.69
CA ILE A 370 -7.53 44.98 16.79
C ILE A 370 -8.14 46.22 17.42
N LYS A 371 -8.00 47.37 16.76
CA LYS A 371 -8.79 48.57 17.06
C LYS A 371 -10.26 48.16 16.97
N ALA A 372 -10.98 48.18 18.09
CA ALA A 372 -12.40 47.89 18.15
C ALA A 372 -13.16 48.79 17.16
N ALA A 373 -13.57 48.22 16.03
CA ALA A 373 -14.41 48.91 15.06
C ALA A 373 -15.82 49.08 15.66
N SER A 374 -16.45 50.22 15.33
CA SER A 374 -17.73 50.71 15.86
C SER A 374 -18.84 49.64 15.97
N PRO A 375 -19.75 49.76 16.96
CA PRO A 375 -20.83 48.80 17.22
C PRO A 375 -21.95 48.76 16.16
N VAL A 376 -21.89 49.55 15.08
CA VAL A 376 -22.95 49.68 14.07
C VAL A 376 -22.63 48.84 12.83
N VAL A 377 -22.21 47.60 13.04
CA VAL A 377 -21.78 46.73 11.95
C VAL A 377 -22.82 45.64 11.75
N GLY A 378 -23.38 45.59 10.54
CA GLY A 378 -24.44 44.65 10.15
C GLY A 378 -23.96 43.19 10.14
N ARG A 379 -24.87 42.26 9.77
CA ARG A 379 -24.52 40.84 9.64
C ARG A 379 -23.45 40.64 8.54
N PRO A 380 -22.44 39.78 8.78
CA PRO A 380 -21.43 39.47 7.76
C PRO A 380 -22.06 38.86 6.51
N PHE A 381 -21.43 39.08 5.35
CA PHE A 381 -21.94 38.57 4.08
C PHE A 381 -21.69 37.06 3.98
N ARG A 382 -22.74 36.27 4.20
CA ARG A 382 -22.77 34.81 4.06
C ARG A 382 -23.96 34.42 3.21
N ASP A 383 -23.73 33.61 2.20
CA ASP A 383 -24.79 33.08 1.35
C ASP A 383 -24.83 31.56 1.45
N SER A 384 -25.90 31.04 2.06
CA SER A 384 -26.12 29.60 2.23
C SER A 384 -26.30 28.88 0.90
N ALA A 385 -26.83 29.56 -0.13
CA ALA A 385 -27.03 28.95 -1.43
C ALA A 385 -25.67 28.67 -2.10
N TRP A 386 -24.73 29.61 -2.01
CA TRP A 386 -23.38 29.41 -2.55
C TRP A 386 -22.66 28.26 -1.83
N GLU A 387 -22.71 28.26 -0.49
CA GLU A 387 -22.09 27.20 0.30
C GLU A 387 -22.64 25.82 -0.07
N GLN A 388 -23.95 25.70 -0.29
CA GLN A 388 -24.56 24.42 -0.72
C GLN A 388 -24.13 24.00 -2.13
N THR A 389 -24.05 24.95 -3.08
CA THR A 389 -23.63 24.63 -4.46
C THR A 389 -22.19 24.12 -4.54
N GLU A 390 -21.28 24.72 -3.77
CA GLU A 390 -19.86 24.37 -3.80
C GLU A 390 -19.45 23.35 -2.72
N ALA A 391 -20.35 23.03 -1.77
CA ALA A 391 -20.06 22.11 -0.66
C ALA A 391 -19.54 20.75 -1.10
N ALA A 392 -20.09 20.17 -2.17
CA ALA A 392 -19.65 18.87 -2.67
C ALA A 392 -18.18 18.90 -3.10
N TYR A 393 -17.76 19.94 -3.84
CA TYR A 393 -16.39 20.11 -4.25
C TYR A 393 -15.47 20.36 -3.04
N HIS A 394 -15.87 21.25 -2.13
CA HIS A 394 -15.05 21.58 -0.97
C HIS A 394 -14.84 20.39 -0.04
N LYS A 395 -15.88 19.59 0.23
CA LYS A 395 -15.78 18.35 1.03
C LYS A 395 -14.80 17.37 0.41
N LEU A 396 -14.95 17.06 -0.89
CA LEU A 396 -14.03 16.15 -1.60
C LEU A 396 -12.59 16.65 -1.62
N SER A 397 -12.39 17.97 -1.80
CA SER A 397 -11.06 18.56 -1.81
C SER A 397 -10.36 18.46 -0.46
N ILE A 398 -11.11 18.60 0.64
CA ILE A 398 -10.59 18.48 2.00
C ILE A 398 -10.31 17.02 2.35
N GLU A 399 -11.17 16.09 1.94
CA GLU A 399 -10.91 14.65 2.06
C GLU A 399 -9.60 14.27 1.36
N ARG A 400 -9.36 14.79 0.14
CA ARG A 400 -8.10 14.60 -0.57
C ARG A 400 -6.91 15.20 0.17
N LEU A 401 -7.03 16.43 0.70
CA LEU A 401 -5.97 17.06 1.49
C LEU A 401 -5.67 16.29 2.78
N ASN A 402 -6.71 15.77 3.45
CA ASN A 402 -6.57 14.96 4.66
C ASN A 402 -5.94 13.59 4.36
N ALA A 403 -6.22 12.99 3.21
CA ALA A 403 -5.54 11.78 2.75
C ALA A 403 -4.04 12.02 2.50
N LEU A 404 -3.68 13.12 1.83
CA LEU A 404 -2.28 13.53 1.66
C LEU A 404 -1.60 13.81 3.00
N THR A 405 -2.29 14.49 3.90
CA THR A 405 -1.80 14.80 5.25
C THR A 405 -1.54 13.53 6.06
N ARG A 406 -2.42 12.52 5.93
CA ARG A 406 -2.20 11.20 6.54
C ARG A 406 -0.94 10.53 5.99
N SER A 407 -0.76 10.52 4.67
CA SER A 407 0.44 9.92 4.05
C SER A 407 1.73 10.65 4.45
N TYR A 408 1.66 11.98 4.59
CA TYR A 408 2.75 12.80 5.07
C TYR A 408 3.09 12.50 6.53
N ASN A 409 2.10 12.49 7.42
CA ASN A 409 2.29 12.27 8.85
C ASN A 409 2.81 10.86 9.18
N LEU A 410 2.59 9.87 8.31
CA LEU A 410 3.18 8.53 8.45
C LEU A 410 4.69 8.53 8.21
N MET A 411 5.19 9.41 7.35
CA MET A 411 6.60 9.49 6.96
C MET A 411 7.37 10.58 7.74
N ALA A 412 6.66 11.60 8.24
CA ALA A 412 7.25 12.76 8.87
C ALA A 412 7.64 12.50 10.35
N PRO A 413 8.76 13.09 10.83
CA PRO A 413 9.09 13.14 12.24
C PRO A 413 7.99 13.80 13.07
N ASP A 414 7.87 13.47 14.36
CA ASP A 414 6.77 13.94 15.23
C ASP A 414 6.61 15.46 15.27
N LEU A 415 7.73 16.20 15.32
CA LEU A 415 7.74 17.66 15.31
C LEU A 415 7.19 18.28 14.02
N ALA A 416 7.28 17.56 12.89
CA ALA A 416 6.87 18.04 11.58
C ALA A 416 5.43 17.64 11.21
N LYS A 417 4.76 16.80 12.01
CA LYS A 417 3.40 16.33 11.74
C LYS A 417 2.41 17.50 11.67
N LYS A 418 1.49 17.45 10.71
CA LYS A 418 0.48 18.48 10.46
C LYS A 418 -0.91 18.03 10.92
N PRO A 419 -1.73 18.93 11.49
CA PRO A 419 -3.11 18.62 11.82
C PRO A 419 -3.96 18.47 10.56
N TYR A 420 -5.08 17.77 10.69
CA TYR A 420 -6.07 17.65 9.61
C TYR A 420 -6.80 18.97 9.35
N PHE A 421 -7.22 19.17 8.10
CA PHE A 421 -7.95 20.33 7.64
C PHE A 421 -9.46 20.16 7.84
N SER A 422 -10.11 21.25 8.26
CA SER A 422 -11.56 21.33 8.45
C SER A 422 -12.16 22.38 7.52
N LEU A 423 -13.29 22.05 6.89
CA LEU A 423 -13.96 22.93 5.93
C LEU A 423 -14.32 24.28 6.51
N GLU A 424 -14.91 24.29 7.70
CA GLU A 424 -15.37 25.52 8.34
C GLU A 424 -14.23 26.51 8.60
N ARG A 425 -13.05 26.03 8.99
CA ARG A 425 -11.89 26.89 9.24
C ARG A 425 -11.36 27.50 7.94
N GLU A 426 -11.29 26.70 6.88
CA GLU A 426 -10.82 27.17 5.57
C GLU A 426 -11.81 28.17 4.94
N LEU A 427 -13.12 27.97 5.11
CA LEU A 427 -14.14 28.92 4.68
C LEU A 427 -14.07 30.22 5.48
N LYS A 428 -14.02 30.15 6.83
CA LYS A 428 -13.87 31.34 7.69
C LYS A 428 -12.62 32.14 7.31
N ALA A 429 -11.48 31.47 7.12
CA ALA A 429 -10.25 32.11 6.68
C ALA A 429 -10.38 32.76 5.28
N CYS A 430 -11.00 32.05 4.33
CA CYS A 430 -11.27 32.59 2.99
C CYS A 430 -12.10 33.87 3.05
N PHE A 431 -13.17 33.86 3.85
CA PHE A 431 -14.06 35.00 3.98
C PHE A 431 -13.36 36.23 4.55
N ALA A 432 -12.59 36.05 5.62
CA ALA A 432 -11.85 37.16 6.22
C ALA A 432 -10.73 37.70 5.29
N GLU A 433 -10.05 36.83 4.54
CA GLU A 433 -9.01 37.26 3.59
C GLU A 433 -9.59 38.00 2.37
N VAL A 434 -10.75 37.55 1.87
CA VAL A 434 -11.35 38.09 0.65
C VAL A 434 -12.11 39.37 0.91
N ALA A 435 -12.78 39.52 2.05
CA ALA A 435 -13.64 40.66 2.35
C ALA A 435 -13.02 42.04 2.02
N PRO A 436 -11.79 42.39 2.47
CA PRO A 436 -11.17 43.68 2.12
C PRO A 436 -10.82 43.81 0.63
N THR A 437 -10.71 42.71 -0.11
CA THR A 437 -10.36 42.73 -1.55
C THR A 437 -11.56 42.93 -2.47
N VAL A 438 -12.79 42.75 -1.99
CA VAL A 438 -14.00 42.81 -2.81
C VAL A 438 -14.26 44.22 -3.34
N ALA A 439 -14.06 45.26 -2.52
CA ALA A 439 -14.24 46.66 -2.94
C ALA A 439 -13.34 47.01 -4.13
N ARG A 440 -12.07 46.61 -4.05
CA ARG A 440 -11.11 46.79 -5.14
C ARG A 440 -11.50 46.00 -6.40
N GLU A 441 -11.99 44.77 -6.25
CA GLU A 441 -12.43 43.98 -7.41
C GLU A 441 -13.63 44.62 -8.13
N ILE A 442 -14.58 45.21 -7.39
CA ILE A 442 -15.72 45.93 -7.97
C ILE A 442 -15.23 47.15 -8.75
N GLN A 443 -14.30 47.94 -8.19
CA GLN A 443 -13.66 49.06 -8.88
C GLN A 443 -12.95 48.60 -10.15
N GLU A 444 -12.13 47.55 -10.07
CA GLU A 444 -11.39 46.99 -11.21
C GLU A 444 -12.32 46.44 -12.30
N ARG A 445 -13.48 45.86 -11.93
CA ARG A 445 -14.48 45.39 -12.90
C ARG A 445 -15.26 46.52 -13.56
N ALA A 446 -15.54 47.60 -12.83
CA ALA A 446 -16.25 48.75 -13.36
C ALA A 446 -15.37 49.61 -14.29
N THR A 447 -14.09 49.75 -13.95
CA THR A 447 -13.09 50.53 -14.71
C THR A 447 -12.44 49.73 -15.84
N GLY A 448 -12.23 48.43 -15.64
CA GLY A 448 -11.54 47.54 -16.57
C GLY A 448 -12.43 46.99 -17.68
N GLY A 449 -13.34 47.80 -18.24
CA GLY A 449 -14.26 47.42 -19.30
C GLY A 449 -13.54 46.72 -20.46
N THR A 450 -13.59 45.39 -20.47
CA THR A 450 -13.31 44.39 -21.53
C THR A 450 -12.67 43.13 -20.94
N ALA A 451 -13.29 42.00 -21.26
CA ALA A 451 -13.01 40.64 -20.83
C ALA A 451 -11.52 40.30 -20.58
N ARG A 452 -11.18 39.95 -19.34
CA ARG A 452 -10.32 38.78 -19.11
C ARG A 452 -11.12 37.54 -19.48
N SER A 453 -11.20 37.29 -20.79
CA SER A 453 -11.86 36.13 -21.38
C SER A 453 -11.25 34.85 -20.81
N LEU A 454 -12.13 33.95 -20.39
CA LEU A 454 -11.81 32.66 -19.82
C LEU A 454 -11.39 31.71 -20.95
N GLY A 455 -10.09 31.54 -21.19
CA GLY A 455 -9.59 30.56 -22.15
C GLY A 455 -8.08 30.56 -22.35
N GLY A 456 -7.37 29.65 -21.65
CA GLY A 456 -6.09 29.11 -22.10
C GLY A 456 -4.81 29.69 -21.47
N GLY A 457 -4.12 28.86 -20.69
CA GLY A 457 -2.65 28.78 -20.70
C GLY A 457 -1.84 29.86 -19.98
N GLY A 458 -1.43 29.54 -18.74
CA GLY A 458 -0.11 29.87 -18.21
C GLY A 458 0.38 31.33 -18.30
N GLN A 459 -0.01 32.16 -17.34
CA GLN A 459 0.74 33.37 -17.04
C GLN A 459 1.80 33.06 -15.99
N ALA A 460 2.87 32.38 -16.42
CA ALA A 460 4.13 32.41 -15.71
C ALA A 460 4.71 33.82 -15.87
N GLY A 461 5.00 34.48 -14.74
CA GLY A 461 5.71 35.74 -14.74
C GLY A 461 7.05 35.58 -15.47
N LYS A 462 7.24 36.33 -16.55
CA LYS A 462 8.55 36.50 -17.17
C LYS A 462 9.46 37.22 -16.17
N GLN A 463 10.27 36.45 -15.45
CA GLN A 463 11.57 36.91 -15.00
C GLN A 463 12.49 36.86 -16.21
N THR A 464 12.87 38.02 -16.69
CA THR A 464 13.83 38.22 -17.77
C THR A 464 15.21 37.74 -17.30
N GLY A 465 15.61 36.56 -17.74
CA GLY A 465 16.96 36.03 -17.59
C GLY A 465 17.82 36.42 -18.80
N LEU A 466 18.97 37.02 -18.54
CA LEU A 466 20.01 37.47 -19.48
C LEU A 466 20.69 36.33 -20.29
N LEU A 467 20.02 35.20 -20.53
CA LEU A 467 20.56 34.03 -21.23
C LEU A 467 19.89 33.79 -22.60
N GLU A 468 18.81 34.49 -22.94
CA GLU A 468 18.11 34.38 -24.25
C GLU A 468 18.79 35.19 -25.38
N THR A 469 19.77 36.05 -25.09
CA THR A 469 20.47 36.85 -26.11
C THR A 469 21.68 36.16 -26.74
N LEU A 470 21.98 34.90 -26.36
CA LEU A 470 23.14 34.14 -26.87
C LEU A 470 22.77 32.88 -27.66
N THR A 471 21.49 32.64 -27.92
CA THR A 471 21.05 31.59 -28.84
C THR A 471 20.18 32.23 -29.92
N GLY A 472 20.78 32.45 -31.10
CA GLY A 472 20.07 32.93 -32.28
C GLY A 472 18.99 31.92 -32.67
N GLY A 473 17.74 32.27 -32.39
CA GLY A 473 16.59 31.53 -32.87
C GLY A 473 16.23 32.02 -34.26
N ASP A 474 16.66 31.28 -35.29
CA ASP A 474 16.12 31.42 -36.64
C ASP A 474 14.62 31.07 -36.61
N ASP A 475 13.79 32.03 -37.01
CA ASP A 475 12.35 31.87 -37.19
C ASP A 475 12.10 31.08 -38.48
N VAL A 476 12.25 29.75 -38.41
CA VAL A 476 12.05 28.85 -39.55
C VAL A 476 10.55 28.68 -39.81
N LYS A 477 10.03 29.50 -40.73
CA LYS A 477 8.71 29.28 -41.35
C LYS A 477 8.81 28.12 -42.33
N VAL A 478 8.38 26.94 -41.89
CA VAL A 478 8.22 25.76 -42.76
C VAL A 478 7.06 26.02 -43.72
N HIS A 479 7.38 26.36 -44.97
CA HIS A 479 6.42 26.32 -46.07
C HIS A 479 6.30 24.87 -46.57
N VAL A 480 5.11 24.30 -46.46
CA VAL A 480 4.82 22.98 -47.07
C VAL A 480 4.58 23.21 -48.56
N GLU A 481 5.63 23.04 -49.35
CA GLU A 481 5.54 23.02 -50.81
C GLU A 481 4.99 21.66 -51.28
N ALA A 482 3.67 21.57 -51.43
CA ALA A 482 3.02 20.70 -52.42
C ALA A 482 1.52 21.02 -52.44
N GLN A 483 1.07 21.62 -53.53
CA GLN A 483 -0.33 21.97 -53.79
C GLN A 483 -1.11 20.75 -54.32
N GLU A 484 -0.94 19.59 -53.70
CA GLU A 484 -1.73 18.39 -54.00
C GLU A 484 -2.45 17.94 -52.73
N LYS A 485 -3.78 17.89 -52.84
CA LYS A 485 -4.76 17.73 -51.76
C LYS A 485 -4.38 16.58 -50.83
N ALA A 486 -3.78 16.92 -49.69
CA ALA A 486 -3.57 15.96 -48.61
C ALA A 486 -4.93 15.47 -48.11
N TYR A 487 -5.14 14.15 -48.19
CA TYR A 487 -6.37 13.48 -47.79
C TYR A 487 -6.67 13.79 -46.31
N GLY A 488 -7.68 14.62 -46.09
CA GLY A 488 -7.99 15.17 -44.77
C GLY A 488 -8.90 14.27 -43.96
N LEU A 489 -8.87 14.43 -42.63
CA LEU A 489 -9.77 13.75 -41.69
C LEU A 489 -11.26 13.87 -42.08
N LYS A 490 -11.62 14.97 -42.77
CA LYS A 490 -12.96 15.26 -43.28
C LYS A 490 -13.34 14.50 -44.56
N GLU A 491 -12.36 14.05 -45.33
CA GLU A 491 -12.54 13.14 -46.46
C GLU A 491 -12.61 11.69 -45.96
N TRP A 492 -11.75 11.33 -45.02
CA TRP A 492 -11.78 10.05 -44.31
C TRP A 492 -13.15 9.79 -43.65
N TRP A 493 -13.68 10.75 -42.88
CA TRP A 493 -15.01 10.62 -42.26
C TRP A 493 -16.16 10.49 -43.28
N ARG A 494 -16.00 11.09 -44.47
CA ARG A 494 -17.01 11.05 -45.53
C ARG A 494 -17.06 9.69 -46.23
N ASP A 495 -15.90 9.07 -46.40
CA ASP A 495 -15.79 7.72 -47.01
C ASP A 495 -16.19 6.61 -46.05
N VAL A 496 -15.91 6.75 -44.75
CA VAL A 496 -16.31 5.75 -43.74
C VAL A 496 -17.84 5.61 -43.63
N TRP A 497 -18.59 6.68 -43.92
CA TRP A 497 -20.06 6.68 -43.82
C TRP A 497 -20.79 6.55 -45.17
N LYS A 498 -20.06 6.44 -46.28
CA LYS A 498 -20.65 6.26 -47.63
C LYS A 498 -20.84 4.81 -48.05
N LYS A 499 -20.51 3.84 -47.19
CA LYS A 499 -20.69 2.41 -47.44
C LYS A 499 -21.75 1.83 -46.50
N ASN A 500 -23.00 2.00 -46.90
CA ASN A 500 -24.15 1.13 -46.61
C ASN A 500 -25.14 1.26 -47.78
#